data_AF-A0A1F6KHU0-F1
#
_entry.id   AF-A0A1F6KHU0-F1
#
_cell.length_a   1.000
_cell.length_b   1.000
_cell.length_c   1.000
_cell.angle_alpha   90.00
_cell.angle_beta   90.00
_cell.angle_gamma   90.00
#
_symmetry.space_group_name_H-M   'P 1'
#
loop_
_entity.id
_entity.type
_entity.pdbx_description
1 polymer ?
#
loop_
_entity_poly.entity_id
_entity_poly.type
_entity_poly.pdbx_seq_one_letter_code
_entity_poly.pdbx_strand_id
1 'polypeptide(L)'
;MMNPENRSRLNQIPASESLRSCERLKPGYKLLLAGPGFLGGFAFKEVGRINEILKSVGDFDEALARTLLYEYFSIHSLFSRMVGKENIVVIKTSTIEVKSSTNNMIAALKRVQFPDNSEFKQIDADFLSQGYLNWPRDAYTLLDDKLMVDSTALKINGDNIIKSSLGEGGQVLVRKKAILVTPGIWKYNKTEINSLQGQGYRVGYLPFVDETKQKYDFMETHIDGHSTLIEDREGKLNLIVADSYSRQGNNTRKFIRRAAETIGAEMIEVDDRNLPPLAFNVLQFEDNSIAMTNSKAKDLELTIYDLVGNDKVFTTEVPLINVPKLTLGGIRCLTNTIPNWVLNKYN
;
A
#
# COMPACT_ATOMS: atom_id res chain seq x y z
N MET A 1 -14.08 4.38 32.04
CA MET A 1 -12.68 4.79 32.33
C MET A 1 -11.85 3.52 32.42
N MET A 2 -10.87 3.30 31.52
CA MET A 2 -10.03 2.11 31.56
C MET A 2 -8.89 2.26 32.58
N ASN A 3 -8.55 1.13 33.22
CA ASN A 3 -7.52 0.98 34.25
C ASN A 3 -6.14 1.47 33.78
N PRO A 4 -5.43 2.34 34.53
CA PRO A 4 -4.10 2.84 34.21
C PRO A 4 -3.04 1.79 33.87
N GLU A 5 -3.18 0.56 34.40
CA GLU A 5 -2.24 -0.53 34.13
C GLU A 5 -2.29 -1.07 32.68
N ASN A 6 -3.40 -0.85 31.96
CA ASN A 6 -3.50 -1.20 30.54
C ASN A 6 -2.87 -0.14 29.61
N ARG A 7 -2.55 1.06 30.13
CA ARG A 7 -1.86 2.10 29.35
C ARG A 7 -0.35 1.92 29.34
N SER A 8 0.25 1.32 30.37
CA SER A 8 1.71 1.14 30.45
C SER A 8 2.24 -0.05 29.64
N ARG A 9 1.38 -1.01 29.27
CA ARG A 9 1.75 -2.16 28.43
C ARG A 9 1.74 -1.87 26.92
N LEU A 10 1.19 -0.75 26.48
CA LEU A 10 1.14 -0.34 25.07
C LEU A 10 2.47 0.25 24.55
N ASN A 11 3.44 0.55 25.43
CA ASN A 11 4.67 1.26 25.07
C ASN A 11 5.97 0.56 25.50
N GLN A 12 5.94 -0.73 25.83
CA GLN A 12 7.16 -1.48 26.12
C GLN A 12 7.22 -2.71 25.23
N ILE A 13 8.02 -2.58 24.17
CA ILE A 13 8.46 -3.69 23.33
C ILE A 13 9.33 -4.61 24.19
N PRO A 14 8.94 -5.86 24.46
CA PRO A 14 9.83 -6.83 25.09
C PRO A 14 10.99 -7.12 24.12
N ALA A 15 12.21 -7.29 24.65
CA ALA A 15 13.42 -7.59 23.87
C ALA A 15 13.26 -8.78 22.90
N SER A 16 12.26 -9.65 23.10
CA SER A 16 11.89 -10.74 22.21
C SER A 16 11.35 -10.32 20.83
N GLU A 17 10.89 -9.07 20.63
CA GLU A 17 10.46 -8.62 19.29
C GLU A 17 11.62 -8.33 18.34
N SER A 18 12.81 -7.99 18.85
CA SER A 18 14.00 -7.78 18.02
C SER A 18 14.48 -9.06 17.32
N LEU A 19 14.16 -10.23 17.88
CA LEU A 19 14.44 -11.54 17.31
C LEU A 19 13.37 -12.00 16.28
N ARG A 20 12.17 -11.38 16.28
CA ARG A 20 11.05 -11.74 15.38
C ARG A 20 11.00 -10.92 14.09
N SER A 21 11.79 -9.85 13.96
CA SER A 21 11.83 -9.03 12.74
C SER A 21 12.30 -9.82 11.51
N CYS A 22 13.12 -10.86 11.70
CA CYS A 22 13.67 -11.69 10.63
C CYS A 22 12.67 -12.64 9.94
N GLU A 23 11.48 -12.88 10.52
CA GLU A 23 10.49 -13.84 9.98
C GLU A 23 9.38 -13.18 9.14
N ARG A 24 9.27 -11.85 9.17
CA ARG A 24 8.17 -11.11 8.52
C ARG A 24 8.33 -11.02 7.00
N LEU A 25 9.58 -11.01 6.53
CA LEU A 25 9.91 -11.03 5.11
C LEU A 25 10.44 -12.41 4.74
N LYS A 26 10.11 -12.86 3.52
CA LYS A 26 10.71 -14.07 2.96
C LYS A 26 12.25 -13.96 2.93
N PRO A 27 13.01 -15.01 3.28
CA PRO A 27 14.46 -15.00 3.16
C PRO A 27 14.91 -14.57 1.76
N GLY A 28 15.84 -13.61 1.70
CA GLY A 28 16.30 -13.04 0.42
C GLY A 28 15.44 -11.89 -0.11
N TYR A 29 14.49 -11.37 0.67
CA TYR A 29 13.66 -10.21 0.31
C TYR A 29 13.94 -9.02 1.21
N LYS A 30 13.64 -7.83 0.69
CA LYS A 30 13.67 -6.55 1.40
C LYS A 30 12.33 -5.85 1.20
N LEU A 31 12.01 -4.91 2.09
CA LEU A 31 10.89 -4.00 1.90
C LEU A 31 11.36 -2.81 1.07
N LEU A 32 10.75 -2.62 -0.09
CA LEU A 32 10.91 -1.43 -0.91
C LEU A 32 9.91 -0.37 -0.43
N LEU A 33 10.39 0.83 -0.15
CA LEU A 33 9.57 1.96 0.29
C LEU A 33 9.78 3.14 -0.65
N ALA A 34 8.70 3.84 -1.00
CA ALA A 34 8.77 5.07 -1.75
C ALA A 34 9.60 6.11 -0.98
N GLY A 35 10.51 6.83 -1.65
CA GLY A 35 11.30 7.89 -1.03
C GLY A 35 10.50 9.17 -0.83
N PRO A 36 10.81 10.00 0.17
CA PRO A 36 9.99 11.15 0.53
C PRO A 36 9.85 12.19 -0.61
N GLY A 37 10.66 12.13 -1.67
CA GLY A 37 10.49 12.99 -2.83
C GLY A 37 9.22 12.75 -3.64
N PHE A 38 8.48 11.64 -3.45
CA PHE A 38 7.13 11.52 -4.05
C PHE A 38 6.19 12.62 -3.56
N LEU A 39 6.41 13.12 -2.34
CA LEU A 39 5.66 14.24 -1.74
C LEU A 39 5.85 15.54 -2.54
N GLY A 40 6.94 15.66 -3.30
CA GLY A 40 7.17 16.77 -4.24
C GLY A 40 6.90 16.43 -5.70
N GLY A 41 6.98 15.15 -6.10
CA GLY A 41 6.91 14.72 -7.50
C GLY A 41 5.50 14.53 -8.07
N PHE A 42 4.50 14.26 -7.23
CA PHE A 42 3.11 14.12 -7.66
C PHE A 42 2.40 15.45 -7.94
N ALA A 43 3.08 16.59 -7.72
CA ALA A 43 2.56 17.92 -8.04
C ALA A 43 2.71 18.33 -9.51
N PHE A 44 3.26 17.48 -10.41
CA PHE A 44 3.74 18.00 -11.70
C PHE A 44 3.41 17.25 -13.00
N LYS A 45 2.87 16.02 -12.97
CA LYS A 45 2.49 15.33 -14.22
C LYS A 45 1.06 15.60 -14.68
N GLU A 46 0.18 16.10 -13.80
CA GLU A 46 -1.18 16.54 -14.14
C GLU A 46 -1.49 17.91 -13.55
N VAL A 47 -0.79 18.96 -14.01
CA VAL A 47 -0.91 20.35 -13.48
C VAL A 47 -2.38 20.84 -13.36
N GLY A 48 -3.31 20.32 -14.17
CA GLY A 48 -4.75 20.57 -14.03
C GLY A 48 -5.37 19.96 -12.76
N ARG A 49 -5.06 18.69 -12.45
CA ARG A 49 -5.60 17.93 -11.32
C ARG A 49 -4.99 18.36 -9.98
N ILE A 50 -3.74 18.84 -10.01
CA ILE A 50 -3.06 19.38 -8.83
C ILE A 50 -3.67 20.72 -8.37
N ASN A 51 -4.13 21.57 -9.28
CA ASN A 51 -4.87 22.76 -8.88
C ASN A 51 -6.21 22.40 -8.21
N GLU A 52 -6.83 21.28 -8.57
CA GLU A 52 -8.06 20.80 -7.92
C GLU A 52 -7.78 20.14 -6.56
N ILE A 53 -6.72 19.33 -6.45
CA ILE A 53 -6.26 18.73 -5.20
C ILE A 53 -5.76 19.82 -4.23
N LEU A 54 -5.01 20.81 -4.69
CA LEU A 54 -4.58 21.93 -3.85
C LEU A 54 -5.76 22.83 -3.47
N LYS A 55 -6.78 22.99 -4.31
CA LYS A 55 -8.03 23.66 -3.90
C LYS A 55 -8.77 22.89 -2.79
N SER A 56 -8.68 21.56 -2.75
CA SER A 56 -9.32 20.75 -1.70
C SER A 56 -8.49 20.62 -0.42
N VAL A 57 -7.15 20.72 -0.51
CA VAL A 57 -6.22 20.64 0.63
C VAL A 57 -5.87 22.04 1.20
N GLY A 58 -6.10 23.11 0.45
CA GLY A 58 -5.72 24.49 0.80
C GLY A 58 -4.36 24.91 0.22
N ASP A 59 -3.91 26.13 0.55
CA ASP A 59 -2.58 26.60 0.15
C ASP A 59 -1.48 25.67 0.69
N PHE A 60 -0.62 25.15 -0.19
CA PHE A 60 0.51 24.35 0.26
C PHE A 60 1.51 25.25 0.99
N ASP A 61 1.58 25.07 2.31
CA ASP A 61 2.41 25.85 3.21
C ASP A 61 3.38 24.96 4.02
N GLU A 62 4.13 25.59 4.92
CA GLU A 62 5.09 24.90 5.77
C GLU A 62 4.41 23.92 6.74
N ALA A 63 3.20 24.22 7.21
CA ALA A 63 2.48 23.36 8.15
C ALA A 63 2.01 22.06 7.49
N LEU A 64 1.48 22.15 6.26
CA LEU A 64 1.14 20.98 5.46
C LEU A 64 2.38 20.16 5.13
N ALA A 65 3.48 20.80 4.71
CA ALA A 65 4.75 20.13 4.43
C ALA A 65 5.27 19.33 5.64
N ARG A 66 5.24 19.93 6.84
CA ARG A 66 5.63 19.27 8.10
C ARG A 66 4.73 18.07 8.41
N THR A 67 3.42 18.21 8.18
CA THR A 67 2.44 17.15 8.44
C THR A 67 2.65 15.96 7.52
N LEU A 68 2.85 16.20 6.23
CA LEU A 68 3.15 15.16 5.23
C LEU A 68 4.43 14.39 5.58
N LEU A 69 5.47 15.10 5.98
CA LEU A 69 6.72 14.48 6.42
C LEU A 69 6.53 13.65 7.68
N TYR A 70 5.77 14.17 8.65
CA TYR A 70 5.47 13.42 9.87
C TYR A 70 4.68 12.13 9.58
N GLU A 71 3.67 12.20 8.71
CA GLU A 71 2.95 11.00 8.25
C GLU A 71 3.87 10.01 7.51
N TYR A 72 4.77 10.49 6.66
CA TYR A 72 5.76 9.63 5.99
C TYR A 72 6.72 8.95 6.98
N PHE A 73 7.28 9.70 7.95
CA PHE A 73 8.18 9.12 8.96
C PHE A 73 7.45 8.16 9.89
N SER A 74 6.17 8.36 10.12
CA SER A 74 5.32 7.41 10.85
C SER A 74 5.21 6.06 10.11
N ILE A 75 5.13 6.07 8.77
CA ILE A 75 5.19 4.85 7.94
C ILE A 75 6.58 4.21 8.03
N HIS A 76 7.65 5.00 7.87
CA HIS A 76 9.01 4.48 7.95
C HIS A 76 9.33 3.89 9.34
N SER A 77 8.92 4.58 10.42
CA SER A 77 9.06 4.14 11.81
C SER A 77 8.34 2.80 12.04
N LEU A 78 7.08 2.71 11.58
CA LEU A 78 6.31 1.46 11.60
C LEU A 78 7.09 0.31 10.97
N PHE A 79 7.54 0.46 9.72
CA PHE A 79 8.28 -0.59 9.06
C PHE A 79 9.64 -0.88 9.70
N SER A 80 10.34 0.14 10.21
CA SER A 80 11.62 -0.05 10.91
C SER A 80 11.44 -0.92 12.15
N ARG A 81 10.36 -0.72 12.90
CA ARG A 81 10.00 -1.57 14.05
C ARG A 81 9.61 -3.00 13.62
N MET A 82 8.89 -3.13 12.51
CA MET A 82 8.41 -4.43 12.05
C MET A 82 9.52 -5.28 11.42
N VAL A 83 10.22 -4.78 10.41
CA VAL A 83 11.16 -5.58 9.62
C VAL A 83 12.63 -5.27 9.89
N GLY A 84 12.94 -4.27 10.72
CA GLY A 84 14.31 -3.80 10.92
C GLY A 84 14.74 -2.82 9.84
N LYS A 85 15.42 -1.73 10.23
CA LYS A 85 15.85 -0.64 9.32
C LYS A 85 16.76 -1.15 8.20
N GLU A 86 17.59 -2.16 8.47
CA GLU A 86 18.49 -2.82 7.52
C GLU A 86 17.78 -3.64 6.44
N ASN A 87 16.48 -3.92 6.64
CA ASN A 87 15.65 -4.63 5.66
C ASN A 87 14.78 -3.69 4.83
N ILE A 88 14.86 -2.38 5.07
CA ILE A 88 14.17 -1.37 4.29
C ILE A 88 15.13 -0.79 3.26
N VAL A 89 14.62 -0.68 2.04
CA VAL A 89 15.30 -0.03 0.93
C VAL A 89 14.39 1.08 0.44
N VAL A 90 14.89 2.31 0.45
CA VAL A 90 14.14 3.49 0.04
C VAL A 90 14.45 3.82 -1.41
N ILE A 91 13.43 4.04 -2.23
CA ILE A 91 13.63 4.51 -3.61
C ILE A 91 14.22 5.91 -3.57
N LYS A 92 15.38 6.08 -4.20
CA LYS A 92 15.99 7.39 -4.41
C LYS A 92 15.12 8.18 -5.37
N THR A 93 14.49 9.21 -4.84
CA THR A 93 13.81 10.21 -5.67
C THR A 93 14.87 11.23 -6.09
N SER A 94 15.27 11.22 -7.36
CA SER A 94 16.03 12.35 -7.91
C SER A 94 15.23 13.62 -7.66
N THR A 95 15.83 14.61 -6.99
CA THR A 95 15.28 15.97 -6.90
C THR A 95 15.00 16.44 -8.32
N ILE A 96 13.74 16.35 -8.74
CA ILE A 96 13.31 16.82 -10.05
C ILE A 96 13.66 18.31 -10.10
N GLU A 97 14.48 18.72 -11.07
CA GLU A 97 14.66 20.13 -11.40
C GLU A 97 13.29 20.70 -11.76
N VAL A 98 12.68 21.41 -10.82
CA VAL A 98 11.33 21.92 -11.00
C VAL A 98 11.37 23.11 -11.96
N LYS A 99 10.93 22.88 -13.20
CA LYS A 99 10.79 23.95 -14.19
C LYS A 99 9.50 24.76 -13.91
N SER A 100 9.70 25.82 -13.14
CA SER A 100 9.13 27.17 -13.33
C SER A 100 7.66 27.50 -13.06
N SER A 101 6.92 26.82 -12.17
CA SER A 101 5.64 27.38 -11.67
C SER A 101 5.27 27.10 -10.20
N THR A 102 6.22 26.66 -9.36
CA THR A 102 5.96 26.11 -8.00
C THR A 102 6.82 26.73 -6.90
N ASN A 103 6.75 28.04 -6.74
CA ASN A 103 7.61 28.72 -5.77
C ASN A 103 7.23 28.43 -4.30
N ASN A 104 5.96 28.24 -3.95
CA ASN A 104 5.54 28.09 -2.54
C ASN A 104 5.78 26.68 -1.97
N MET A 105 5.43 25.62 -2.71
CA MET A 105 5.62 24.23 -2.26
C MET A 105 7.09 23.86 -2.10
N ILE A 106 7.93 24.22 -3.09
CA ILE A 106 9.37 23.99 -3.02
C ILE A 106 9.98 24.84 -1.92
N ALA A 107 9.54 26.09 -1.74
CA ALA A 107 10.00 26.91 -0.63
C ALA A 107 9.62 26.31 0.72
N ALA A 108 8.39 25.81 0.88
CA ALA A 108 7.94 25.12 2.09
C ALA A 108 8.77 23.86 2.35
N LEU A 109 8.92 22.97 1.37
CA LEU A 109 9.74 21.76 1.48
C LEU A 109 11.23 22.08 1.70
N LYS A 110 11.77 23.18 1.15
CA LYS A 110 13.15 23.61 1.44
C LYS A 110 13.31 24.16 2.86
N ARG A 111 12.27 24.77 3.44
CA ARG A 111 12.26 25.27 4.83
C ARG A 111 12.09 24.13 5.84
N VAL A 112 11.41 23.06 5.46
CA VAL A 112 11.33 21.86 6.28
C VAL A 112 12.56 20.99 5.99
N GLN A 113 13.51 20.97 6.92
CA GLN A 113 14.69 20.14 6.79
C GLN A 113 14.26 18.67 6.71
N PHE A 114 14.47 18.03 5.55
CA PHE A 114 14.38 16.58 5.44
C PHE A 114 15.49 15.98 6.33
N PRO A 115 15.23 14.91 7.09
CA PRO A 115 16.32 14.16 7.68
C PRO A 115 17.28 13.73 6.58
N ASP A 116 18.57 13.76 6.90
CA ASP A 116 19.62 13.55 5.92
C ASP A 116 19.40 12.18 5.24
N ASN A 117 19.40 12.19 3.91
CA ASN A 117 19.22 11.01 3.08
C ASN A 117 20.27 9.93 3.39
N SER A 118 21.38 10.31 4.02
CA SER A 118 22.43 9.41 4.54
C SER A 118 21.91 8.40 5.58
N GLU A 119 20.74 8.63 6.18
CA GLU A 119 20.15 7.69 7.15
C GLU A 119 19.43 6.50 6.49
N PHE A 120 19.13 6.54 5.20
CA PHE A 120 18.41 5.48 4.49
C PHE A 120 19.34 4.70 3.57
N LYS A 121 19.18 3.38 3.51
CA LYS A 121 19.73 2.62 2.39
C LYS A 121 18.88 2.93 1.15
N GLN A 122 19.40 3.80 0.28
CA GLN A 122 18.70 4.23 -0.93
C GLN A 122 19.16 3.45 -2.16
N ILE A 123 18.24 3.26 -3.12
CA ILE A 123 18.55 2.69 -4.44
C ILE A 123 18.04 3.57 -5.55
N ASP A 124 18.74 3.58 -6.67
CA ASP A 124 18.13 4.05 -7.90
C ASP A 124 17.16 2.97 -8.40
N ALA A 125 15.90 3.33 -8.60
CA ALA A 125 14.86 2.42 -9.06
C ALA A 125 14.45 2.71 -10.50
N ASP A 126 15.37 3.23 -11.31
CA ASP A 126 15.27 3.46 -12.76
C ASP A 126 14.76 2.28 -13.60
N PHE A 127 14.80 1.06 -13.04
CA PHE A 127 14.22 -0.13 -13.64
C PHE A 127 12.69 -0.21 -13.52
N LEU A 128 12.13 0.51 -12.55
CA LEU A 128 10.72 0.82 -12.47
C LEU A 128 10.39 1.92 -13.47
N SER A 129 9.18 1.91 -14.03
CA SER A 129 8.72 3.07 -14.80
C SER A 129 8.71 4.30 -13.89
N GLN A 130 8.97 5.49 -14.43
CA GLN A 130 8.96 6.73 -13.64
C GLN A 130 7.60 6.98 -12.95
N GLY A 131 6.51 6.41 -13.47
CA GLY A 131 5.19 6.47 -12.82
C GLY A 131 5.13 5.69 -11.50
N TYR A 132 5.88 4.59 -11.39
CA TYR A 132 5.84 3.67 -10.25
C TYR A 132 6.89 3.95 -9.17
N LEU A 133 7.77 4.95 -9.36
CA LEU A 133 8.71 5.39 -8.31
C LEU A 133 7.97 5.92 -7.06
N ASN A 134 6.76 6.47 -7.26
CA ASN A 134 5.94 7.02 -6.19
C ASN A 134 5.01 5.97 -5.55
N TRP A 135 4.66 4.92 -6.30
CA TRP A 135 3.89 3.78 -5.82
C TRP A 135 4.57 2.47 -6.19
N PRO A 136 5.55 2.04 -5.39
CA PRO A 136 6.25 0.78 -5.62
C PRO A 136 5.31 -0.42 -5.73
N ARG A 137 4.10 -0.34 -5.14
CA ARG A 137 3.06 -1.36 -5.28
C ARG A 137 2.64 -1.61 -6.73
N ASP A 138 2.56 -0.56 -7.53
CA ASP A 138 2.10 -0.63 -8.93
C ASP A 138 3.21 -0.97 -9.91
N ALA A 139 4.44 -1.09 -9.43
CA ALA A 139 5.56 -1.52 -10.24
C ALA A 139 5.46 -2.99 -10.68
N TYR A 140 4.97 -3.85 -9.78
CA TYR A 140 4.84 -5.28 -10.02
C TYR A 140 3.99 -5.99 -8.95
N THR A 141 3.46 -7.15 -9.33
CA THR A 141 2.91 -8.15 -8.41
C THR A 141 3.88 -9.32 -8.28
N LEU A 142 4.15 -9.79 -7.07
CA LEU A 142 4.98 -10.97 -6.82
C LEU A 142 4.11 -12.24 -6.78
N LEU A 143 4.40 -13.22 -7.63
CA LEU A 143 3.74 -14.54 -7.69
C LEU A 143 4.76 -15.67 -7.72
N ASP A 144 4.80 -16.54 -6.71
CA ASP A 144 5.78 -17.65 -6.60
C ASP A 144 7.22 -17.25 -6.98
N ASP A 145 7.72 -16.15 -6.43
CA ASP A 145 9.05 -15.57 -6.70
C ASP A 145 9.27 -14.98 -8.09
N LYS A 146 8.22 -14.90 -8.91
CA LYS A 146 8.22 -14.20 -10.19
C LYS A 146 7.64 -12.79 -10.03
N LEU A 147 8.32 -11.82 -10.63
CA LEU A 147 7.83 -10.45 -10.73
C LEU A 147 6.96 -10.33 -11.98
N MET A 148 5.66 -10.18 -11.76
CA MET A 148 4.70 -9.80 -12.80
C MET A 148 4.79 -8.29 -12.95
N VAL A 149 5.47 -7.82 -13.99
CA VAL A 149 5.77 -6.40 -14.22
C VAL A 149 4.85 -5.85 -15.30
N ASP A 150 4.48 -4.57 -15.16
CA ASP A 150 3.70 -3.92 -16.20
C ASP A 150 4.45 -3.92 -17.54
N SER A 151 3.67 -4.00 -18.62
CA SER A 151 4.16 -4.00 -20.00
C SER A 151 5.04 -2.79 -20.32
N THR A 152 4.75 -1.63 -19.71
CA THR A 152 5.47 -0.36 -19.90
C THR A 152 6.76 -0.24 -19.08
N ALA A 153 7.07 -1.18 -18.18
CA ALA A 153 8.31 -1.10 -17.38
C ALA A 153 9.57 -1.19 -18.28
N LEU A 154 10.45 -0.19 -18.21
CA LEU A 154 11.41 0.12 -19.27
C LEU A 154 12.70 -0.71 -19.25
N LYS A 155 13.15 -1.22 -18.09
CA LYS A 155 14.50 -1.81 -17.96
C LYS A 155 14.60 -3.09 -17.12
N ILE A 156 13.48 -3.66 -16.65
CA ILE A 156 13.47 -4.89 -15.85
C ILE A 156 13.25 -6.13 -16.74
N ASN A 157 14.25 -7.00 -16.83
CA ASN A 157 14.23 -8.25 -17.62
C ASN A 157 15.01 -9.37 -16.90
N GLY A 158 14.58 -10.63 -17.07
CA GLY A 158 15.23 -11.83 -16.53
C GLY A 158 14.27 -13.02 -16.43
N ASP A 159 14.79 -14.21 -16.15
CA ASP A 159 14.00 -15.46 -16.15
C ASP A 159 12.86 -15.47 -15.14
N ASN A 160 12.99 -14.71 -14.04
CA ASN A 160 11.97 -14.55 -13.00
C ASN A 160 11.12 -13.27 -13.17
N ILE A 161 11.16 -12.63 -14.33
CA ILE A 161 10.41 -11.40 -14.63
C ILE A 161 9.48 -11.68 -15.81
N ILE A 162 8.18 -11.49 -15.59
CA ILE A 162 7.13 -11.75 -16.58
C ILE A 162 6.39 -10.45 -16.86
N LYS A 163 6.33 -10.05 -18.13
CA LYS A 163 5.47 -8.95 -18.60
C LYS A 163 4.01 -9.39 -18.51
N SER A 164 3.20 -8.64 -17.77
CA SER A 164 1.90 -9.12 -17.30
C SER A 164 0.90 -7.99 -17.12
N SER A 165 -0.39 -8.29 -17.33
CA SER A 165 -1.48 -7.39 -16.97
C SER A 165 -1.70 -7.27 -15.46
N LEU A 166 -1.03 -8.10 -14.66
CA LEU A 166 -0.98 -8.02 -13.20
C LEU A 166 0.11 -7.07 -12.69
N GLY A 167 0.77 -6.32 -13.57
CA GLY A 167 1.85 -5.40 -13.24
C GLY A 167 1.47 -4.32 -12.25
N GLU A 168 0.25 -3.79 -12.36
CA GLU A 168 -0.27 -2.76 -11.45
C GLU A 168 -0.84 -3.41 -10.17
N GLY A 169 0.01 -3.57 -9.16
CA GLY A 169 -0.34 -4.29 -7.92
C GLY A 169 -1.45 -3.67 -7.08
N GLY A 170 -1.86 -2.43 -7.31
CA GLY A 170 -3.07 -1.84 -6.73
C GLY A 170 -4.36 -2.43 -7.34
N GLN A 171 -4.29 -2.92 -8.58
CA GLN A 171 -5.38 -3.60 -9.26
C GLN A 171 -5.48 -5.10 -8.93
N VAL A 172 -4.58 -5.61 -8.10
CA VAL A 172 -4.46 -7.04 -7.79
C VAL A 172 -4.31 -7.26 -6.29
N LEU A 173 -5.22 -8.05 -5.72
CA LEU A 173 -5.09 -8.58 -4.36
C LEU A 173 -4.63 -10.03 -4.45
N VAL A 174 -3.50 -10.34 -3.83
CA VAL A 174 -2.92 -11.69 -3.80
C VAL A 174 -2.65 -12.10 -2.37
N ARG A 175 -3.05 -13.32 -2.02
CA ARG A 175 -2.60 -14.03 -0.82
C ARG A 175 -2.58 -15.51 -1.13
N LYS A 176 -1.46 -16.19 -0.88
CA LYS A 176 -1.25 -17.60 -1.29
C LYS A 176 -1.57 -17.77 -2.79
N LYS A 177 -2.34 -18.81 -3.14
CA LYS A 177 -2.86 -19.10 -4.49
C LYS A 177 -4.22 -18.44 -4.78
N ALA A 178 -4.63 -17.43 -4.02
CA ALA A 178 -5.85 -16.67 -4.27
C ALA A 178 -5.51 -15.30 -4.87
N ILE A 179 -6.19 -14.96 -5.97
CA ILE A 179 -6.00 -13.71 -6.70
C ILE A 179 -7.37 -13.07 -6.97
N LEU A 180 -7.54 -11.80 -6.58
CA LEU A 180 -8.63 -10.95 -7.05
C LEU A 180 -8.05 -9.85 -7.93
N VAL A 181 -8.67 -9.64 -9.09
CA VAL A 181 -8.26 -8.59 -10.04
C VAL A 181 -9.40 -7.58 -10.27
N THR A 182 -9.07 -6.44 -10.87
CA THR A 182 -10.07 -5.50 -11.40
C THR A 182 -10.81 -6.08 -12.62
N PRO A 183 -12.01 -5.59 -12.96
CA PRO A 183 -12.75 -6.09 -14.12
C PRO A 183 -12.02 -5.85 -15.45
N GLY A 184 -11.19 -4.81 -15.54
CA GLY A 184 -10.36 -4.52 -16.72
C GLY A 184 -9.41 -5.67 -17.01
N ILE A 185 -8.62 -6.07 -16.01
CA ILE A 185 -7.72 -7.23 -16.10
C ILE A 185 -8.53 -8.49 -16.46
N TRP A 186 -9.62 -8.74 -15.74
CA TRP A 186 -10.46 -9.92 -15.95
C TRP A 186 -11.04 -10.02 -17.36
N LYS A 187 -11.51 -8.90 -17.92
CA LYS A 187 -12.20 -8.85 -19.22
C LYS A 187 -11.23 -8.99 -20.39
N TYR A 188 -10.08 -8.32 -20.31
CA TYR A 188 -9.19 -8.18 -21.46
C TYR A 188 -8.03 -9.19 -21.48
N ASN A 189 -7.73 -9.89 -20.37
CA ASN A 189 -6.56 -10.77 -20.27
C ASN A 189 -6.92 -12.25 -20.00
N LYS A 190 -7.94 -12.77 -20.68
CA LYS A 190 -8.45 -14.14 -20.46
C LYS A 190 -7.40 -15.25 -20.57
N THR A 191 -6.49 -15.15 -21.52
CA THR A 191 -5.41 -16.12 -21.71
C THR A 191 -4.50 -16.20 -20.47
N GLU A 192 -4.13 -15.05 -19.91
CA GLU A 192 -3.30 -14.98 -18.70
C GLU A 192 -4.06 -15.54 -17.48
N ILE A 193 -5.33 -15.17 -17.31
CA ILE A 193 -6.20 -15.69 -16.24
C ILE A 193 -6.33 -17.22 -16.31
N ASN A 194 -6.58 -17.77 -17.50
CA ASN A 194 -6.68 -19.23 -17.68
C ASN A 194 -5.35 -19.93 -17.40
N SER A 195 -4.22 -19.31 -17.78
CA SER A 195 -2.88 -19.84 -17.49
C SER A 195 -2.62 -19.91 -15.99
N LEU A 196 -2.98 -18.86 -15.23
CA LEU A 196 -2.87 -18.85 -13.77
C LEU A 196 -3.74 -19.94 -13.13
N GLN A 197 -4.97 -20.10 -13.61
CA GLN A 197 -5.86 -21.16 -13.14
C GLN A 197 -5.27 -22.56 -13.42
N GLY A 198 -4.66 -22.76 -14.58
CA GLY A 198 -3.92 -23.99 -14.90
C GLY A 198 -2.71 -24.26 -13.99
N GLN A 199 -2.15 -23.20 -13.38
CA GLN A 199 -1.06 -23.28 -12.39
C GLN A 199 -1.58 -23.46 -10.95
N GLY A 200 -2.88 -23.70 -10.77
CA GLY A 200 -3.49 -23.94 -9.46
C GLY A 200 -3.91 -22.69 -8.71
N TYR A 201 -3.87 -21.51 -9.34
CA TYR A 201 -4.42 -20.29 -8.74
C TYR A 201 -5.94 -20.26 -8.83
N ARG A 202 -6.58 -19.79 -7.75
CA ARG A 202 -8.00 -19.42 -7.75
C ARG A 202 -8.08 -17.94 -8.05
N VAL A 203 -8.64 -17.60 -9.21
CA VAL A 203 -8.70 -16.23 -9.70
C VAL A 203 -10.16 -15.78 -9.79
N GLY A 204 -10.48 -14.71 -9.08
CA GLY A 204 -11.76 -14.00 -9.16
C GLY A 204 -11.55 -12.54 -9.55
N TYR A 205 -12.64 -11.78 -9.66
CA TYR A 205 -12.55 -10.34 -9.90
C TYR A 205 -13.57 -9.59 -9.06
N LEU A 206 -13.18 -8.39 -8.63
CA LEU A 206 -14.04 -7.46 -7.90
C LEU A 206 -14.72 -6.49 -8.87
N PRO A 207 -15.87 -5.88 -8.53
CA PRO A 207 -16.52 -4.89 -9.38
C PRO A 207 -15.70 -3.59 -9.46
N PHE A 208 -15.94 -2.77 -10.48
CA PHE A 208 -15.34 -1.43 -10.54
C PHE A 208 -15.71 -0.62 -9.31
N VAL A 209 -14.79 0.20 -8.82
CA VAL A 209 -15.07 1.20 -7.77
C VAL A 209 -15.83 2.36 -8.41
N ASP A 210 -16.96 2.74 -7.84
CA ASP A 210 -17.73 3.91 -8.26
C ASP A 210 -17.17 5.16 -7.58
N GLU A 211 -16.35 5.90 -8.33
CA GLU A 211 -15.68 7.13 -7.88
C GLU A 211 -16.66 8.20 -7.38
N THR A 212 -17.89 8.23 -7.92
CA THR A 212 -18.91 9.22 -7.53
C THR A 212 -19.53 8.95 -6.16
N LYS A 213 -19.27 7.77 -5.58
CA LYS A 213 -19.81 7.34 -4.30
C LYS A 213 -18.77 7.29 -3.19
N GLN A 214 -17.55 7.75 -3.48
CA GLN A 214 -16.49 7.84 -2.50
C GLN A 214 -16.73 9.01 -1.55
N LYS A 215 -16.35 8.82 -0.28
CA LYS A 215 -16.48 9.85 0.76
C LYS A 215 -15.24 10.74 0.86
N TYR A 216 -14.15 10.41 0.15
CA TYR A 216 -12.90 11.15 0.21
C TYR A 216 -12.91 12.33 -0.77
N ASP A 217 -12.15 13.38 -0.45
CA ASP A 217 -11.93 14.54 -1.35
C ASP A 217 -11.00 14.20 -2.54
N PHE A 218 -10.71 12.92 -2.76
CA PHE A 218 -9.86 12.42 -3.84
C PHE A 218 -10.42 11.10 -4.40
N MET A 219 -10.00 10.77 -5.62
CA MET A 219 -10.52 9.64 -6.39
C MET A 219 -9.56 8.45 -6.31
N GLU A 220 -9.88 7.44 -5.49
CA GLU A 220 -9.15 6.17 -5.46
C GLU A 220 -9.82 5.15 -6.38
N THR A 221 -9.13 4.71 -7.42
CA THR A 221 -9.70 3.84 -8.46
C THR A 221 -9.34 2.37 -8.26
N HIS A 222 -8.32 2.09 -7.44
CA HIS A 222 -7.80 0.75 -7.21
C HIS A 222 -8.55 0.02 -6.09
N ILE A 223 -8.70 -1.29 -6.26
CA ILE A 223 -9.46 -2.16 -5.35
C ILE A 223 -8.77 -2.29 -3.98
N ASP A 224 -7.46 -2.07 -3.90
CA ASP A 224 -6.69 -2.15 -2.66
C ASP A 224 -6.83 -0.89 -1.77
N GLY A 225 -7.51 0.14 -2.24
CA GLY A 225 -7.96 1.26 -1.41
C GLY A 225 -9.28 1.00 -0.68
N HIS A 226 -10.07 0.03 -1.16
CA HIS A 226 -11.44 -0.24 -0.68
C HIS A 226 -11.62 -1.66 -0.13
N SER A 227 -10.61 -2.51 -0.29
CA SER A 227 -10.63 -3.89 0.16
C SER A 227 -9.23 -4.42 0.40
N THR A 228 -9.13 -5.44 1.26
CA THR A 228 -7.89 -6.16 1.49
C THR A 228 -8.16 -7.65 1.63
N LEU A 229 -7.24 -8.46 1.11
CA LEU A 229 -7.27 -9.90 1.24
C LEU A 229 -6.21 -10.32 2.24
N ILE A 230 -6.65 -10.87 3.37
CA ILE A 230 -5.75 -11.34 4.43
C ILE A 230 -5.99 -12.82 4.73
N GLU A 231 -5.03 -13.41 5.42
CA GLU A 231 -5.09 -14.73 6.02
C GLU A 231 -5.22 -14.59 7.54
N ASP A 232 -6.17 -15.28 8.14
CA ASP A 232 -6.32 -15.31 9.60
C ASP A 232 -5.32 -16.28 10.27
N ARG A 233 -5.34 -16.30 11.60
CA ARG A 233 -4.47 -17.18 12.41
C ARG A 233 -4.67 -18.69 12.16
N GLU A 234 -5.81 -19.10 11.59
CA GLU A 234 -6.12 -20.49 11.25
C GLU A 234 -5.75 -20.82 9.79
N GLY A 235 -5.22 -19.84 9.05
CA GLY A 235 -4.82 -19.96 7.66
C GLY A 235 -5.96 -19.78 6.65
N LYS A 236 -7.15 -19.39 7.12
CA LYS A 236 -8.32 -19.12 6.28
C LYS A 236 -8.23 -17.71 5.69
N LEU A 237 -8.70 -17.58 4.45
CA LEU A 237 -8.67 -16.32 3.72
C LEU A 237 -9.90 -15.48 4.02
N ASN A 238 -9.70 -14.19 4.21
CA ASN A 238 -10.73 -13.20 4.50
C ASN A 238 -10.56 -11.99 3.57
N LEU A 239 -11.58 -11.70 2.78
CA LEU A 239 -11.71 -10.47 2.01
C LEU A 239 -12.46 -9.44 2.85
N ILE A 240 -11.73 -8.49 3.42
CA ILE A 240 -12.30 -7.38 4.17
C ILE A 240 -12.61 -6.25 3.18
N VAL A 241 -13.83 -5.73 3.20
CA VAL A 241 -14.28 -4.68 2.29
C VAL A 241 -14.94 -3.53 3.01
N ALA A 242 -14.77 -2.33 2.47
CA ALA A 242 -15.51 -1.16 2.88
C ALA A 242 -17.02 -1.34 2.62
N ASP A 243 -17.85 -1.00 3.58
CA ASP A 243 -19.30 -1.10 3.43
C ASP A 243 -19.83 -0.16 2.33
N SER A 244 -19.24 1.02 2.17
CA SER A 244 -19.53 1.96 1.08
C SER A 244 -19.31 1.33 -0.29
N TYR A 245 -18.18 0.66 -0.49
CA TYR A 245 -17.85 -0.05 -1.72
C TYR A 245 -18.83 -1.21 -1.99
N SER A 246 -19.16 -2.00 -0.98
CA SER A 246 -20.12 -3.10 -1.11
C SER A 246 -21.54 -2.65 -1.47
N ARG A 247 -21.90 -1.40 -1.13
CA ARG A 247 -23.24 -0.83 -1.30
C ARG A 247 -23.33 0.20 -2.42
N GLN A 248 -22.27 0.37 -3.21
CA GLN A 248 -22.24 1.33 -4.31
C GLN A 248 -23.23 1.03 -5.45
N GLY A 249 -23.90 -0.12 -5.46
CA GLY A 249 -24.85 -0.45 -6.54
C GLY A 249 -25.72 -1.65 -6.23
N ASN A 250 -26.76 -1.82 -7.04
CA ASN A 250 -27.64 -2.98 -6.96
C ASN A 250 -26.81 -4.24 -7.25
N ASN A 251 -26.90 -5.23 -6.35
CA ASN A 251 -26.15 -6.49 -6.41
C ASN A 251 -24.63 -6.41 -6.21
N THR A 252 -24.01 -5.24 -5.99
CA THR A 252 -22.55 -5.14 -5.79
C THR A 252 -22.09 -6.04 -4.64
N ARG A 253 -22.75 -5.96 -3.48
CA ARG A 253 -22.48 -6.83 -2.32
C ARG A 253 -22.52 -8.32 -2.67
N LYS A 254 -23.56 -8.76 -3.40
CA LYS A 254 -23.70 -10.16 -3.84
C LYS A 254 -22.58 -10.55 -4.79
N PHE A 255 -22.17 -9.63 -5.66
CA PHE A 255 -21.09 -9.85 -6.60
C PHE A 255 -19.74 -10.01 -5.89
N ILE A 256 -19.40 -9.12 -4.96
CA ILE A 256 -18.17 -9.19 -4.17
C ILE A 256 -18.14 -10.49 -3.35
N ARG A 257 -19.26 -10.87 -2.73
CA ARG A 257 -19.36 -12.14 -2.00
C ARG A 257 -19.02 -13.34 -2.88
N ARG A 258 -19.59 -13.40 -4.08
CA ARG A 258 -19.30 -14.47 -5.05
C ARG A 258 -17.83 -14.46 -5.48
N ALA A 259 -17.22 -13.29 -5.63
CA ALA A 259 -15.80 -13.17 -5.93
C ALA A 259 -14.93 -13.73 -4.79
N ALA A 260 -15.26 -13.42 -3.53
CA ALA A 260 -14.61 -13.99 -2.35
C ALA A 260 -14.76 -15.52 -2.31
N GLU A 261 -15.98 -16.04 -2.50
CA GLU A 261 -16.25 -17.48 -2.56
C GLU A 261 -15.44 -18.18 -3.66
N THR A 262 -15.30 -17.55 -4.84
CA THR A 262 -14.52 -18.07 -5.97
C THR A 262 -13.06 -18.32 -5.60
N ILE A 263 -12.48 -17.43 -4.78
CA ILE A 263 -11.11 -17.57 -4.28
C ILE A 263 -11.03 -18.30 -2.94
N GLY A 264 -12.15 -18.85 -2.45
CA GLY A 264 -12.31 -19.50 -1.16
C GLY A 264 -11.92 -18.61 0.02
N ALA A 265 -12.32 -17.35 -0.03
CA ALA A 265 -12.25 -16.40 1.07
C ALA A 265 -13.65 -16.13 1.64
N GLU A 266 -13.72 -15.81 2.93
CA GLU A 266 -14.91 -15.22 3.54
C GLU A 266 -14.95 -13.71 3.31
N MET A 267 -16.11 -13.16 2.98
CA MET A 267 -16.29 -11.72 2.84
C MET A 267 -16.69 -11.11 4.20
N ILE A 268 -15.94 -10.11 4.65
CA ILE A 268 -16.23 -9.34 5.87
C ILE A 268 -16.43 -7.88 5.47
N GLU A 269 -17.57 -7.30 5.86
CA GLU A 269 -17.88 -5.89 5.61
C GLU A 269 -17.58 -5.07 6.85
N VAL A 270 -16.88 -3.95 6.67
CA VAL A 270 -16.54 -3.01 7.76
C VAL A 270 -17.09 -1.63 7.44
N ASP A 271 -17.73 -1.00 8.43
CA ASP A 271 -18.19 0.38 8.33
C ASP A 271 -17.01 1.34 8.17
N ASP A 272 -16.99 2.07 7.07
CA ASP A 272 -15.87 2.96 6.73
C ASP A 272 -16.16 4.44 7.00
N ARG A 273 -17.33 4.80 7.54
CA ARG A 273 -17.75 6.21 7.73
C ARG A 273 -16.79 7.04 8.58
N ASN A 274 -16.11 6.42 9.54
CA ASN A 274 -15.23 7.11 10.49
C ASN A 274 -13.76 6.71 10.34
N LEU A 275 -13.41 5.94 9.30
CA LEU A 275 -12.04 5.52 9.05
C LEU A 275 -11.26 6.63 8.34
N PRO A 276 -9.92 6.70 8.54
CA PRO A 276 -9.07 7.58 7.76
C PRO A 276 -9.06 7.16 6.28
N PRO A 277 -8.63 8.04 5.37
CA PRO A 277 -8.50 7.68 3.96
C PRO A 277 -7.59 6.45 3.74
N LEU A 278 -8.00 5.59 2.80
CA LEU A 278 -7.28 4.37 2.44
C LEU A 278 -6.99 3.45 3.64
N ALA A 279 -7.89 3.38 4.62
CA ALA A 279 -7.74 2.50 5.78
C ALA A 279 -7.59 1.01 5.43
N PHE A 280 -8.20 0.57 4.32
CA PHE A 280 -8.12 -0.80 3.81
C PHE A 280 -6.80 -1.09 3.06
N ASN A 281 -5.96 -0.08 2.84
CA ASN A 281 -4.68 -0.21 2.17
C ASN A 281 -3.62 -0.79 3.12
N VAL A 282 -3.87 -2.05 3.50
CA VAL A 282 -3.19 -2.83 4.54
C VAL A 282 -2.17 -3.77 3.91
N LEU A 283 -1.03 -3.97 4.58
CA LEU A 283 -0.02 -4.95 4.19
C LEU A 283 0.02 -6.09 5.20
N GLN A 284 -0.15 -7.34 4.74
CA GLN A 284 0.11 -8.53 5.56
C GLN A 284 1.43 -9.20 5.16
N PHE A 285 2.26 -9.48 6.16
CA PHE A 285 3.57 -10.13 6.05
C PHE A 285 3.46 -11.67 6.07
N GLU A 286 4.59 -12.36 5.89
CA GLU A 286 4.65 -13.82 5.84
C GLU A 286 4.29 -14.47 7.18
N ASP A 287 4.62 -13.82 8.31
CA ASP A 287 4.30 -14.29 9.66
C ASP A 287 2.86 -13.95 10.10
N ASN A 288 2.00 -13.59 9.14
CA ASN A 288 0.64 -13.05 9.32
C ASN A 288 0.54 -11.71 10.05
N SER A 289 1.66 -11.04 10.39
CA SER A 289 1.59 -9.68 10.92
C SER A 289 1.09 -8.67 9.89
N ILE A 290 0.46 -7.61 10.37
CA ILE A 290 -0.24 -6.61 9.56
C ILE A 290 0.31 -5.22 9.87
N ALA A 291 0.60 -4.46 8.82
CA ALA A 291 0.85 -3.02 8.86
C ALA A 291 -0.36 -2.26 8.31
N MET A 292 -0.89 -1.32 9.08
CA MET A 292 -2.02 -0.47 8.66
C MET A 292 -1.91 0.94 9.23
N THR A 293 -2.72 1.87 8.69
CA THR A 293 -2.81 3.22 9.28
C THR A 293 -3.52 3.12 10.63
N ASN A 294 -3.06 3.91 11.59
CA ASN A 294 -3.79 4.13 12.83
C ASN A 294 -5.12 4.80 12.53
N SER A 295 -6.15 4.44 13.29
CA SER A 295 -7.47 5.05 13.21
C SER A 295 -8.06 5.23 14.60
N LYS A 296 -8.68 6.40 14.83
CA LYS A 296 -9.46 6.62 16.05
C LYS A 296 -10.73 5.75 16.07
N ALA A 297 -11.31 5.50 14.90
CA ALA A 297 -12.36 4.52 14.71
C ALA A 297 -11.74 3.12 14.64
N LYS A 298 -12.05 2.27 15.62
CA LYS A 298 -11.39 0.98 15.79
C LYS A 298 -12.05 -0.18 15.03
N ASP A 299 -13.12 0.06 14.25
CA ASP A 299 -13.92 -1.04 13.69
C ASP A 299 -13.11 -1.95 12.76
N LEU A 300 -12.30 -1.39 11.86
CA LEU A 300 -11.37 -2.16 11.03
C LEU A 300 -10.28 -2.82 11.85
N GLU A 301 -9.69 -2.09 12.80
CA GLU A 301 -8.59 -2.58 13.64
C GLU A 301 -9.04 -3.76 14.51
N LEU A 302 -10.23 -3.68 15.13
CA LEU A 302 -10.86 -4.74 15.92
C LEU A 302 -11.19 -5.95 15.04
N THR A 303 -11.74 -5.73 13.84
CA THR A 303 -11.98 -6.82 12.88
C THR A 303 -10.68 -7.57 12.57
N ILE A 304 -9.60 -6.84 12.31
CA ILE A 304 -8.30 -7.46 11.99
C ILE A 304 -7.68 -8.12 13.24
N TYR A 305 -7.76 -7.48 14.40
CA TYR A 305 -7.34 -8.04 15.69
C TYR A 305 -8.00 -9.40 15.97
N ASP A 306 -9.31 -9.52 15.73
CA ASP A 306 -10.05 -10.77 15.94
C ASP A 306 -9.57 -11.88 15.00
N LEU A 307 -9.13 -11.54 13.79
CA LEU A 307 -8.67 -12.48 12.76
C LEU A 307 -7.22 -12.94 12.98
N VAL A 308 -6.29 -12.02 13.22
CA VAL A 308 -4.84 -12.34 13.26
C VAL A 308 -4.21 -12.27 14.66
N GLY A 309 -4.92 -11.71 15.64
CA GLY A 309 -4.41 -11.46 16.99
C GLY A 309 -3.84 -10.04 17.17
N ASN A 310 -4.05 -9.47 18.35
CA ASN A 310 -3.61 -8.11 18.67
C ASN A 310 -2.09 -7.92 18.58
N ASP A 311 -1.31 -8.95 18.92
CA ASP A 311 0.15 -8.95 18.86
C ASP A 311 0.70 -9.01 17.43
N LYS A 312 -0.18 -9.15 16.43
CA LYS A 312 0.16 -9.22 15.01
C LYS A 312 -0.21 -7.96 14.24
N VAL A 313 -0.85 -6.97 14.84
CA VAL A 313 -1.30 -5.76 14.15
C VAL A 313 -0.49 -4.56 14.62
N PHE A 314 0.15 -3.89 13.67
CA PHE A 314 1.04 -2.77 13.89
C PHE A 314 0.51 -1.56 13.11
N THR A 315 0.41 -0.43 13.81
CA THR A 315 -0.14 0.79 13.24
C THR A 315 0.88 1.93 13.22
N THR A 316 0.66 2.88 12.32
CA THR A 316 1.39 4.15 12.31
C THR A 316 1.21 4.89 13.64
N GLU A 317 2.13 5.78 14.01
CA GLU A 317 2.01 6.56 15.24
C GLU A 317 0.86 7.57 15.17
N VAL A 318 0.54 8.00 13.95
CA VAL A 318 -0.59 8.88 13.63
C VAL A 318 -1.39 8.34 12.46
N PRO A 319 -2.70 8.66 12.39
CA PRO A 319 -3.49 8.38 11.21
C PRO A 319 -2.92 9.06 9.97
N LEU A 320 -2.88 8.36 8.86
CA LEU A 320 -2.51 8.92 7.57
C LEU A 320 -3.72 9.63 6.99
N ILE A 321 -3.61 10.95 6.80
CA ILE A 321 -4.70 11.79 6.31
C ILE A 321 -4.26 12.56 5.08
N ASN A 322 -3.09 13.21 5.15
CA ASN A 322 -2.61 14.09 4.10
C ASN A 322 -1.79 13.35 3.05
N VAL A 323 -1.04 12.32 3.43
CA VAL A 323 -0.30 11.47 2.48
C VAL A 323 -1.26 10.82 1.48
N PRO A 324 -2.35 10.13 1.90
CA PRO A 324 -3.36 9.63 0.96
C PRO A 324 -3.98 10.70 0.08
N LYS A 325 -4.29 11.89 0.63
CA LYS A 325 -4.90 12.98 -0.14
C LYS A 325 -3.98 13.52 -1.24
N LEU A 326 -2.69 13.68 -0.94
CA LEU A 326 -1.72 14.25 -1.87
C LEU A 326 -1.21 13.21 -2.88
N THR A 327 -1.05 11.98 -2.44
CA THR A 327 -0.40 10.92 -3.23
C THR A 327 -1.38 9.92 -3.79
N LEU A 328 -2.67 9.98 -3.44
CA LEU A 328 -3.65 8.97 -3.81
C LEU A 328 -3.20 7.55 -3.41
N GLY A 329 -2.41 7.43 -2.33
CA GLY A 329 -1.78 6.18 -1.94
C GLY A 329 -1.68 6.01 -0.42
N GLY A 330 -2.00 4.82 0.06
CA GLY A 330 -1.87 4.41 1.46
C GLY A 330 -0.57 3.65 1.73
N ILE A 331 -0.49 3.02 2.91
CA ILE A 331 0.71 2.26 3.32
C ILE A 331 1.08 1.19 2.31
N ARG A 332 0.09 0.40 1.87
CA ARG A 332 0.28 -0.69 0.91
C ARG A 332 0.68 -0.18 -0.47
N CYS A 333 0.22 1.00 -0.92
CA CYS A 333 0.59 1.61 -2.20
C CYS A 333 2.05 2.08 -2.22
N LEU A 334 2.51 2.64 -1.09
CA LEU A 334 3.84 3.23 -0.94
C LEU A 334 4.95 2.18 -0.73
N THR A 335 4.61 0.90 -0.73
CA THR A 335 5.55 -0.18 -0.45
C THR A 335 5.37 -1.39 -1.36
N ASN A 336 6.44 -2.17 -1.50
CA ASN A 336 6.40 -3.48 -2.12
C ASN A 336 7.50 -4.37 -1.52
N THR A 337 7.44 -5.68 -1.72
CA THR A 337 8.53 -6.60 -1.35
C THR A 337 9.41 -6.85 -2.56
N ILE A 338 10.71 -6.59 -2.43
CA ILE A 338 11.68 -6.75 -3.53
C ILE A 338 12.67 -7.88 -3.23
N PRO A 339 12.90 -8.83 -4.16
CA PRO A 339 13.95 -9.82 -4.00
C PRO A 339 15.35 -9.20 -4.08
N ASN A 340 16.30 -9.73 -3.30
CA ASN A 340 17.70 -9.32 -3.30
C ASN A 340 18.36 -9.48 -4.67
N TRP A 341 17.95 -10.46 -5.49
CA TRP A 341 18.50 -10.63 -6.82
C TRP A 341 18.14 -9.49 -7.78
N VAL A 342 17.01 -8.80 -7.56
CA VAL A 342 16.68 -7.56 -8.27
C VAL A 342 17.63 -6.46 -7.78
N LEU A 343 17.75 -6.30 -6.45
CA LEU A 343 18.60 -5.29 -5.86
C LEU A 343 20.08 -5.43 -6.26
N ASN A 344 20.61 -6.65 -6.31
CA ASN A 344 22.01 -6.90 -6.67
C ASN A 344 22.29 -6.65 -8.15
N LYS A 345 21.27 -6.66 -9.01
CA LYS A 345 21.40 -6.41 -10.44
C LYS A 345 21.40 -4.92 -10.78
N TYR A 346 20.80 -4.09 -9.91
CA TYR A 346 20.55 -2.67 -10.18
C TYR A 346 21.12 -1.71 -9.11
N ASN A 347 21.83 -2.25 -8.09
CA ASN A 347 22.82 -1.51 -7.28
C ASN A 347 24.19 -1.57 -7.94
#